data_AF-A0AAJ3VA96-F1
#
_entry.id   AF-A0AAJ3VA96-F1
#
_cell.length_a   1.000
_cell.length_b   1.000
_cell.length_c   1.000
_cell.angle_alpha   90.00
_cell.angle_beta   90.00
_cell.angle_gamma   90.00
#
_symmetry.space_group_name_H-M   'P 1'
#
loop_
_entity.id
_entity.type
_entity.pdbx_description
1 polymer ?
#
loop_
_entity_poly.entity_id
_entity_poly.type
_entity_poly.pdbx_seq_one_letter_code
_entity_poly.pdbx_strand_id
1 'polypeptide(L)'
;MISDADYKFLKTKLKADGFDEWYFTIWFMAATGARVSELLQIKAEHVQVGYLDLYSKGGKIRRLYILRIYGQKQTSGLKRGD
;
A
#
# COMPACT_ATOMS: atom_id res chain seq x y z
N MET A 1 18.97 6.61 1.38
CA MET A 1 17.92 7.56 1.82
C MET A 1 17.47 8.31 0.58
N ILE A 2 16.17 8.46 0.35
CA ILE A 2 15.66 9.21 -0.81
C ILE A 2 15.34 10.63 -0.37
N SER A 3 15.51 11.63 -1.24
CA SER A 3 15.06 12.99 -0.94
C SER A 3 13.55 13.13 -1.15
N ASP A 4 12.93 14.12 -0.49
CA ASP A 4 11.53 14.46 -0.73
C ASP A 4 11.29 14.91 -2.19
N ALA A 5 12.27 15.57 -2.80
CA ALA A 5 12.23 15.97 -4.21
C ALA A 5 12.18 14.75 -5.15
N ASP A 6 13.05 13.75 -4.92
CA ASP A 6 13.06 12.51 -5.72
C ASP A 6 11.76 11.73 -5.58
N TYR A 7 11.23 11.65 -4.34
CA TYR A 7 9.95 11.01 -4.05
C TYR A 7 8.79 11.68 -4.79
N LYS A 8 8.73 13.01 -4.77
CA LYS A 8 7.71 13.79 -5.49
C LYS A 8 7.85 13.63 -7.00
N PHE A 9 9.08 13.69 -7.53
CA PHE A 9 9.35 13.50 -8.95
C PHE A 9 8.87 12.14 -9.45
N LEU A 10 9.24 11.06 -8.75
CA LEU A 10 8.85 9.70 -9.08
C LEU A 10 7.32 9.54 -9.11
N LYS A 11 6.64 10.04 -8.08
CA LYS A 11 5.18 10.02 -8.00
C LYS A 11 4.51 10.75 -9.18
N THR A 12 5.01 11.92 -9.55
CA THR A 12 4.47 12.69 -10.67
C THR A 12 4.67 11.96 -11.99
N LYS A 13 5.84 11.35 -12.20
CA LYS A 13 6.12 10.53 -13.39
C LYS A 13 5.18 9.32 -13.49
N LEU A 14 5.02 8.55 -12.41
CA LEU A 14 4.13 7.39 -12.40
C LEU A 14 2.68 7.75 -12.74
N LYS A 15 2.19 8.89 -12.25
CA LYS A 15 0.86 9.39 -12.60
C LYS A 15 0.76 9.83 -14.05
N ALA A 16 1.75 10.55 -14.55
CA ALA A 16 1.76 11.03 -15.94
C ALA A 16 1.78 9.87 -16.94
N ASP A 17 2.48 8.79 -16.60
CA ASP A 17 2.63 7.61 -17.45
C ASP A 17 1.49 6.58 -17.26
N GLY A 18 0.47 6.89 -16.46
CA GLY A 18 -0.70 6.03 -16.25
C GLY A 18 -0.47 4.82 -15.33
N PHE A 19 0.65 4.77 -14.61
CA PHE A 19 0.98 3.69 -13.67
C PHE A 19 0.34 3.92 -12.29
N ASP A 20 -0.99 4.01 -12.23
CA ASP A 20 -1.74 4.31 -11.01
C ASP A 20 -1.52 3.28 -9.89
N GLU A 21 -1.35 2.00 -10.23
CA GLU A 21 -1.06 0.92 -9.27
C GLU A 21 0.30 1.11 -8.59
N TRP A 22 1.33 1.48 -9.36
CA TRP A 22 2.67 1.74 -8.86
C TRP A 22 2.72 3.03 -8.06
N TYR A 23 2.07 4.09 -8.54
CA TYR A 23 1.90 5.33 -7.79
C TYR A 23 1.31 5.04 -6.40
N PHE A 24 0.24 4.24 -6.36
CA PHE A 24 -0.43 3.86 -5.13
C PHE A 24 0.46 3.01 -4.23
N THR A 25 1.15 2.00 -4.78
CA THR A 25 2.06 1.12 -4.03
C THR A 25 3.16 1.93 -3.34
N ILE A 26 3.81 2.84 -4.07
CA ILE A 26 4.86 3.70 -3.53
C ILE A 26 4.31 4.66 -2.48
N TRP A 27 3.15 5.28 -2.75
CA TRP A 27 2.49 6.15 -1.78
C TRP A 27 2.12 5.40 -0.49
N PHE A 28 1.59 4.19 -0.61
CA PHE A 28 1.19 3.35 0.52
C PHE A 28 2.40 2.93 1.37
N MET A 29 3.50 2.50 0.74
CA MET A 29 4.73 2.15 1.46
C MET A 29 5.31 3.35 2.19
N ALA A 30 5.31 4.53 1.56
CA ALA A 30 5.79 5.76 2.19
C ALA A 30 4.92 6.19 3.38
N ALA A 31 3.60 6.01 3.28
CA ALA A 31 2.65 6.39 4.32
C ALA A 31 2.65 5.42 5.53
N THR A 32 2.89 4.13 5.30
CA THR A 32 2.76 3.08 6.34
C THR A 32 4.09 2.52 6.82
N GLY A 33 5.19 2.76 6.08
CA GLY A 33 6.48 2.12 6.33
C GLY A 33 6.45 0.60 6.12
N ALA A 34 5.53 0.11 5.28
CA ALA A 34 5.45 -1.29 4.90
C ALA A 34 6.66 -1.70 4.05
N ARG A 35 7.16 -2.90 4.29
CA ARG A 35 8.18 -3.52 3.43
C ARG A 35 7.53 -4.24 2.25
N VAL A 36 8.30 -4.45 1.19
CA VAL A 36 7.83 -5.18 0.00
C VAL A 36 7.32 -6.58 0.36
N SER A 37 8.02 -7.29 1.26
CA SER A 37 7.58 -8.62 1.72
C SER A 37 6.28 -8.60 2.53
N GLU A 38 5.95 -7.47 3.16
CA GLU A 38 4.73 -7.29 3.95
C GLU A 38 3.54 -6.98 3.04
N LEU A 39 3.75 -6.17 1.99
CA LEU A 39 2.75 -5.89 0.96
C LEU A 39 2.20 -7.16 0.32
N LEU A 40 3.07 -8.13 -0.01
CA LEU A 40 2.70 -9.40 -0.62
C LEU A 40 1.80 -10.27 0.28
N GLN A 41 1.76 -9.99 1.59
CA GLN A 41 0.94 -10.72 2.56
C GLN A 41 -0.41 -10.03 2.83
N ILE A 42 -0.60 -8.80 2.34
CA ILE A 42 -1.88 -8.10 2.46
C ILE A 42 -2.92 -8.83 1.60
N LYS A 43 -4.09 -9.06 2.19
CA LYS A 43 -5.24 -9.73 1.58
C LYS A 43 -6.47 -8.84 1.77
N ALA A 44 -7.53 -9.12 1.00
CA ALA A 44 -8.79 -8.36 1.08
C ALA A 44 -9.40 -8.35 2.50
N GLU A 45 -9.23 -9.43 3.27
CA GLU A 45 -9.68 -9.51 4.67
C GLU A 45 -8.98 -8.47 5.57
N HIS A 46 -7.66 -8.31 5.43
CA HIS A 46 -6.88 -7.32 6.19
C HIS A 46 -7.31 -5.89 5.86
N VAL A 47 -7.74 -5.67 4.63
CA VAL A 47 -8.25 -4.37 4.16
C VAL A 47 -9.61 -4.05 4.78
N GLN A 48 -10.50 -5.05 4.87
CA GLN A 48 -11.79 -4.90 5.54
C GLN A 48 -11.62 -4.65 7.04
N VAL A 49 -10.70 -5.39 7.68
CA VAL A 49 -10.35 -5.25 9.10
C VAL A 49 -9.59 -3.95 9.37
N GLY A 50 -8.82 -3.45 8.40
CA GLY A 50 -8.06 -2.20 8.47
C GLY A 50 -6.63 -2.34 9.00
N TYR A 51 -6.15 -3.56 9.25
CA TYR A 51 -4.78 -3.82 9.65
C TYR A 51 -4.33 -5.26 9.31
N LEU A 52 -3.02 -5.46 9.28
CA LEU A 52 -2.34 -6.75 9.16
C LEU A 52 -1.39 -6.92 10.35
N ASP A 53 -1.53 -8.00 11.11
CA ASP A 53 -0.57 -8.34 12.17
C ASP A 53 0.53 -9.24 11.62
N LEU A 54 1.77 -8.80 11.75
CA LEU A 54 2.96 -9.48 11.27
C LEU A 54 3.71 -10.09 12.45
N TYR A 55 4.04 -11.37 12.34
CA TYR A 55 4.87 -12.07 13.29
C TYR A 55 6.35 -11.92 12.92
N SER A 56 7.16 -11.54 13.90
CA SER A 56 8.61 -11.41 13.73
C SER A 56 9.36 -12.33 14.69
N LYS A 57 10.67 -12.46 14.47
CA LYS A 57 11.53 -13.33 15.27
C LYS A 57 11.43 -12.99 16.76
N GLY A 58 11.33 -14.03 17.60
CA GLY A 58 11.21 -13.89 19.05
C GLY A 58 9.79 -13.60 19.55
N GLY A 59 8.75 -13.94 18.77
CA GLY A 59 7.35 -13.82 19.18
C GLY A 59 6.80 -12.40 19.19
N LYS A 60 7.55 -11.43 18.64
CA LYS A 60 7.12 -10.02 18.59
C LYS A 60 6.11 -9.82 17.46
N ILE A 61 5.01 -9.16 17.80
CA ILE A 61 3.93 -8.80 16.86
C ILE A 61 4.11 -7.34 16.44
N ARG A 62 4.03 -7.08 15.13
CA ARG A 62 3.99 -5.74 14.55
C ARG A 62 2.67 -5.58 13.79
N ARG A 63 1.85 -4.61 14.20
CA ARG A 63 0.65 -4.24 13.46
C ARG A 63 0.98 -3.24 12.36
N LEU A 64 0.61 -3.56 11.13
CA LEU A 64 0.63 -2.66 9.99
C LEU A 64 -0.79 -2.16 9.72
N TYR A 65 -1.03 -0.87 9.87
CA TYR A 65 -2.35 -0.29 9.60
C TYR A 65 -2.56 -0.08 8.10
N ILE A 66 -3.72 -0.49 7.60
CA ILE A 66 -4.12 -0.33 6.21
C ILE A 66 -5.10 0.85 6.15
N LEU A 67 -4.68 1.93 5.49
CA LEU A 67 -5.49 3.14 5.36
C LEU A 67 -6.81 2.82 4.63
N ARG A 68 -7.94 3.26 5.20
CA ARG A 68 -9.29 2.97 4.70
C ARG A 68 -9.55 3.44 3.26
N ILE A 69 -8.76 4.40 2.77
CA ILE A 69 -8.76 4.83 1.37
C ILE A 69 -8.31 3.74 0.38
N TYR A 70 -7.65 2.67 0.85
CA TYR A 70 -7.42 1.44 0.09
C TYR A 70 -8.75 0.72 -0.24
N GLY A 71 -9.64 0.59 0.75
CA GLY A 71 -10.88 -0.18 0.62
C GLY A 71 -11.85 0.42 -0.41
N GLN A 72 -11.91 1.75 -0.51
CA GLN A 72 -12.77 2.43 -1.48
C GLN A 72 -12.27 2.35 -2.93
N LYS A 73 -10.94 2.33 -3.14
CA LYS A 73 -10.36 2.20 -4.49
C LYS A 73 -10.40 0.77 -5.03
N GLN A 74 -10.19 -0.25 -4.19
CA GLN A 74 -10.36 -1.64 -4.64
C GLN A 74 -11.82 -2.01 -4.92
N THR A 75 -12.77 -1.55 -4.10
CA THR A 75 -14.20 -1.84 -4.32
C THR A 75 -14.75 -1.18 -5.58
N SER A 76 -14.19 -0.04 -6.01
CA SER A 76 -14.56 0.60 -7.27
C SER A 76 -13.85 0.00 -8.50
N GLY A 77 -12.67 -0.61 -8.33
CA GLY A 77 -11.98 -1.35 -9.40
C GLY A 77 -12.58 -2.74 -9.69
N LEU A 78 -13.17 -3.41 -8.68
CA LEU A 78 -13.82 -4.72 -8.84
C LEU A 78 -15.21 -4.65 -9.50
N LYS A 79 -15.77 -3.44 -9.67
CA LYS A 79 -17.10 -3.19 -10.29
C LYS A 79 -17.06 -3.04 -11.81
N ARG A 80 -15.92 -3.30 -12.45
CA ARG A 80 -15.72 -3.12 -13.90
C ARG A 80 -15.43 -4.47 -14.55
N GLY A 81 -16.40 -5.38 -14.42
CA GLY A 81 -16.36 -6.75 -14.91
C GLY A 81 -17.76 -7.37 -14.85
N ASP A 82 -18.73 -6.69 -15.47
CA ASP A 82 -19.98 -7.23 -16.03
C ASP A 82 -20.02 -6.79 -17.50
#